data_AF-A0A453L7Z7-F1
#
_entry.id   AF-A0A453L7Z7-F1
#
_cell.length_a   1.000
_cell.length_b   1.000
_cell.length_c   1.000
_cell.angle_alpha   90.00
_cell.angle_beta   90.00
_cell.angle_gamma   90.00
#
_symmetry.space_group_name_H-M   'P 1'
#
loop_
_entity.id
_entity.type
_entity.pdbx_description
1 polymer ?
#
loop_
_entity_poly.entity_id
_entity_poly.type
_entity_poly.pdbx_seq_one_letter_code
_entity_poly.pdbx_strand_id
1 'polypeptide(L)'
;AFGKAGASGFTFHIEVARDNWKELIQNIKAKGMRPGVSLKPGTPVEDVFPLVEAETPVELVLVMTVEPGFGGQKFMPEMMDK
;
A
#
# COMPACT_ATOMS: atom_id res chain seq x y z
N ALA A 1 -16.52 3.85 -4.77
CA ALA A 1 -16.94 4.87 -3.80
C ALA A 1 -15.90 5.99 -3.69
N PHE A 2 -14.66 5.69 -3.26
CA PHE A 2 -13.63 6.71 -2.99
C PHE A 2 -13.31 7.69 -4.12
N GLY A 3 -13.08 7.21 -5.35
CA GLY A 3 -12.83 8.12 -6.49
C GLY A 3 -14.01 9.06 -6.79
N LYS A 4 -15.25 8.57 -6.65
CA LYS A 4 -16.46 9.42 -6.77
C LYS A 4 -16.56 10.45 -5.63
N ALA A 5 -15.97 10.17 -4.47
CA ALA A 5 -15.89 11.09 -3.34
C ALA A 5 -14.71 12.09 -3.47
N GLY A 6 -13.97 12.09 -4.58
CA GLY A 6 -12.88 13.03 -4.84
C GLY A 6 -11.50 12.56 -4.36
N ALA A 7 -11.35 11.30 -3.94
CA ALA A 7 -10.04 10.77 -3.57
C ALA A 7 -9.09 10.75 -4.79
N SER A 8 -7.87 11.27 -4.62
CA SER A 8 -6.84 11.26 -5.67
C SER A 8 -5.96 10.00 -5.66
N GLY A 9 -6.07 9.17 -4.62
CA GLY A 9 -5.27 7.97 -4.45
C GLY A 9 -5.98 6.93 -3.58
N PHE A 10 -5.53 5.69 -3.70
CA PHE A 10 -6.02 4.57 -2.92
C PHE A 10 -4.85 3.68 -2.52
N THR A 11 -4.57 3.64 -1.21
CA THR A 11 -3.49 2.83 -0.64
C THR A 11 -4.08 1.59 -0.01
N PHE A 12 -3.64 0.41 -0.44
CA PHE A 12 -4.09 -0.87 0.09
C PHE A 12 -2.95 -1.60 0.81
N HIS A 13 -3.31 -2.54 1.67
CA HIS A 13 -2.32 -3.36 2.38
C HIS A 13 -1.84 -4.53 1.52
N ILE A 14 -0.52 -4.73 1.43
CA ILE A 14 0.04 -5.88 0.71
C ILE A 14 -0.42 -7.20 1.34
N GLU A 15 -0.62 -7.23 2.66
CA GLU A 15 -1.00 -8.43 3.41
C GLU A 15 -2.35 -9.02 3.01
N VAL A 16 -3.23 -8.21 2.40
CA VAL A 16 -4.57 -8.63 1.96
C VAL A 16 -4.69 -8.76 0.43
N ALA A 17 -3.71 -8.25 -0.31
CA ALA A 17 -3.80 -8.11 -1.77
C ALA A 17 -2.81 -8.99 -2.54
N ARG A 18 -2.13 -9.93 -1.88
CA ARG A 18 -1.07 -10.78 -2.48
C ARG A 18 -1.50 -11.45 -3.79
N ASP A 19 -2.75 -11.94 -3.85
CA ASP A 19 -3.23 -12.74 -4.98
C ASP A 19 -3.92 -11.91 -6.07
N ASN A 20 -4.27 -10.64 -5.80
CA ASN A 20 -5.10 -9.83 -6.72
C ASN A 20 -4.60 -8.38 -6.91
N TRP A 21 -3.40 -8.03 -6.42
CA TRP A 21 -2.89 -6.67 -6.49
C TRP A 21 -2.85 -6.10 -7.92
N LYS A 22 -2.58 -6.93 -8.95
CA LYS A 22 -2.55 -6.49 -10.36
C LYS A 22 -3.90 -5.93 -10.81
N GLU A 23 -4.96 -6.67 -10.55
CA GLU A 23 -6.33 -6.26 -10.87
C GLU A 23 -6.72 -5.03 -10.06
N LEU A 24 -6.33 -4.99 -8.78
CA LEU A 24 -6.60 -3.85 -7.90
C LEU A 24 -5.93 -2.57 -8.40
N ILE A 25 -4.66 -2.62 -8.80
CA ILE A 25 -3.94 -1.47 -9.36
C ILE A 25 -4.61 -0.97 -10.64
N GLN A 26 -4.94 -1.87 -11.57
CA GLN A 26 -5.66 -1.52 -12.81
C GLN A 26 -6.99 -0.85 -12.49
N ASN A 27 -7.74 -1.40 -11.53
CA ASN A 27 -9.02 -0.87 -11.08
C ASN A 27 -8.91 0.52 -10.45
N ILE A 28 -7.82 0.80 -9.73
CA ILE A 28 -7.55 2.12 -9.13
C ILE A 28 -7.22 3.14 -10.23
N LYS A 29 -6.29 2.81 -11.14
CA LYS A 29 -5.89 3.68 -12.26
C LYS A 29 -7.06 3.96 -13.22
N ALA A 30 -7.88 2.97 -13.54
CA ALA A 30 -9.08 3.13 -14.37
C ALA A 30 -10.11 4.11 -13.77
N LYS A 31 -10.03 4.37 -12.46
CA LYS A 31 -10.86 5.37 -11.77
C LYS A 31 -10.18 6.75 -11.66
N GLY A 32 -9.06 6.95 -12.35
CA GLY A 32 -8.28 8.19 -12.32
C GLY A 32 -7.56 8.44 -10.99
N MET A 33 -7.38 7.40 -10.17
CA MET A 33 -6.70 7.49 -8.88
C MET A 33 -5.30 6.90 -8.95
N ARG A 34 -4.41 7.36 -8.05
CA ARG A 34 -3.06 6.82 -7.88
C ARG A 34 -3.06 5.61 -6.95
N PRO A 35 -2.56 4.44 -7.40
CA PRO A 35 -2.42 3.26 -6.55
C PRO A 35 -1.25 3.40 -5.59
N GLY A 36 -1.46 3.12 -4.31
CA GLY A 36 -0.43 2.98 -3.30
C GLY A 36 -0.51 1.61 -2.62
N VAL A 37 0.59 1.18 -2.01
CA VAL A 37 0.63 0.00 -1.16
C VAL A 37 1.20 0.36 0.21
N SER A 38 0.64 -0.21 1.27
CA SER A 38 1.18 -0.17 2.63
C SER A 38 1.59 -1.56 3.09
N LEU A 39 2.60 -1.60 3.96
CA LEU A 39 3.06 -2.80 4.64
C LEU A 39 3.28 -2.52 6.12
N LYS A 40 2.89 -3.49 6.96
CA LYS A 40 3.06 -3.41 8.41
C LYS A 40 4.50 -3.78 8.81
N PRO A 41 4.91 -3.49 10.07
CA PRO A 41 6.26 -3.75 10.54
C PRO A 41 6.77 -5.17 10.32
N GLY A 42 5.96 -6.18 10.61
CA GLY A 42 6.33 -7.59 10.44
C GLY A 42 6.37 -8.11 9.00
N THR A 43 5.95 -7.31 8.01
CA THR A 43 5.94 -7.74 6.60
C THR A 43 7.28 -7.45 5.94
N PRO A 44 7.92 -8.42 5.24
CA PRO A 44 9.14 -8.19 4.47
C PRO A 44 8.96 -7.08 3.42
N VAL A 45 9.98 -6.25 3.20
CA VAL A 45 9.89 -5.15 2.22
C VAL A 45 9.89 -5.69 0.79
N GLU A 46 10.50 -6.84 0.59
CA GLU A 46 10.58 -7.54 -0.69
C GLU A 46 9.20 -7.91 -1.24
N ASP A 47 8.19 -8.06 -0.36
CA ASP A 47 6.80 -8.32 -0.76
C ASP A 47 6.22 -7.20 -1.64
N VAL A 48 6.75 -5.97 -1.56
CA VAL A 48 6.30 -4.85 -2.41
C VAL A 48 7.11 -4.70 -3.71
N PHE A 49 8.26 -5.36 -3.87
CA PHE A 49 9.09 -5.22 -5.07
C PHE A 49 8.34 -5.58 -6.36
N PRO A 50 7.56 -6.68 -6.43
CA PRO A 50 6.80 -7.01 -7.63
C PRO A 50 5.78 -5.94 -8.03
N LEU A 51 5.28 -5.15 -7.07
CA LEU A 51 4.31 -4.08 -7.32
C LEU A 51 4.99 -2.81 -7.86
N VAL A 52 6.26 -2.59 -7.53
CA VAL A 52 7.04 -1.45 -8.00
C VAL A 52 7.67 -1.74 -9.37
N GLU A 53 8.07 -2.98 -9.61
CA GLU A 53 8.72 -3.42 -10.85
C GLU A 53 7.72 -3.80 -11.96
N ALA A 54 6.43 -3.85 -11.64
CA ALA A 54 5.38 -4.17 -12.61
C ALA A 54 5.32 -3.16 -13.75
N GLU A 55 4.86 -3.60 -14.93
CA GLU A 55 4.55 -2.71 -16.06
C GLU A 55 3.56 -1.61 -15.68
N THR A 56 2.62 -1.93 -14.79
CA THR A 56 1.69 -0.97 -14.21
C THR A 56 1.93 -0.91 -12.70
N PRO A 57 2.86 -0.05 -12.23
CA PRO A 57 3.30 -0.10 -10.84
C PRO A 57 2.41 0.70 -9.90
N VAL A 58 2.59 0.45 -8.60
CA VAL A 58 2.18 1.39 -7.54
C VAL A 58 3.01 2.67 -7.61
N GLU A 59 2.43 3.78 -7.16
CA GLU A 59 3.06 5.10 -7.17
C GLU A 59 3.43 5.59 -5.77
N LEU A 60 3.05 4.83 -4.73
CA LEU A 60 3.35 5.10 -3.33
C LEU A 60 3.60 3.78 -2.61
N VAL A 61 4.69 3.72 -1.84
CA VAL A 61 4.92 2.67 -0.85
C VAL A 61 4.90 3.32 0.53
N LEU A 62 4.06 2.81 1.43
CA LEU A 62 3.88 3.33 2.79
C LEU A 62 4.32 2.27 3.81
N VAL A 63 5.52 2.44 4.36
CA VAL A 63 5.99 1.66 5.52
C VAL A 63 5.27 2.16 6.77
N MET A 64 4.54 1.26 7.44
CA MET A 64 3.93 1.60 8.72
C MET A 64 4.95 1.52 9.84
N THR A 65 4.83 2.43 10.79
CA THR A 65 5.74 2.54 11.96
C THR A 65 5.11 2.02 13.24
N VAL A 66 3.97 1.31 13.13
CA VAL A 66 3.20 0.62 14.17
C VAL A 66 2.36 -0.50 13.51
N GLU A 67 1.87 -1.46 14.28
CA GLU A 67 0.94 -2.47 13.74
C GLU A 67 -0.45 -1.89 13.47
N PRO A 68 -1.16 -2.33 12.42
CA PRO A 68 -2.54 -1.90 12.17
C PRO A 68 -3.49 -2.38 13.28
N GLY A 69 -4.55 -1.61 13.53
CA GLY A 69 -5.64 -1.99 14.45
C GLY A 69 -5.91 -0.93 15.51
N PHE A 70 -4.96 -0.69 16.43
CA PHE A 70 -5.17 0.19 17.58
C PHE A 70 -4.45 1.53 17.46
N GLY A 71 -5.09 2.61 17.90
CA GLY A 71 -4.48 3.94 18.01
C GLY A 71 -3.65 4.10 19.29
N GLY A 72 -2.73 5.08 19.30
CA GLY A 72 -1.92 5.41 20.48
C GLY A 72 -0.68 4.54 20.70
N GLN A 73 -0.35 3.67 19.75
CA GLN A 73 0.88 2.88 19.77
C GLN A 73 2.12 3.79 19.66
N LYS A 74 3.22 3.37 20.30
CA LYS A 74 4.51 4.08 20.19
C LYS A 74 5.10 3.84 18.81
N PHE A 75 5.68 4.89 18.24
CA PHE A 75 6.49 4.81 17.02
C PHE A 75 7.61 3.77 17.17
N MET A 76 7.81 2.95 16.14
CA MET A 76 8.86 1.93 16.04
C MET A 76 10.02 2.46 15.19
N PRO A 77 11.10 3.01 15.79
CA PRO A 77 12.19 3.65 15.04
C PRO A 77 12.91 2.74 14.05
N GLU A 78 12.96 1.43 14.34
CA GLU A 78 13.53 0.41 13.46
C GLU A 78 12.84 0.30 12.10
N MET A 79 11.64 0.89 11.93
CA MET A 79 10.97 0.94 10.64
C MET A 79 11.57 1.96 9.68
N MET A 80 12.43 2.87 10.15
CA MET A 80 13.11 3.85 9.30
C MET A 80 14.20 3.23 8.42
N ASP A 81 14.66 2.02 8.76
CA ASP A 81 15.67 1.28 7.99
C ASP A 81 15.05 0.51 6.81
N LYS A 82 13.71 0.41 6.76
CA LYS A 82 12.95 -0.30 5.73
C LYS A 82 12.53 0.64 4.61
#